data_AF-A0A258FAP8-F1
#
_entry.id   AF-A0A258FAP8-F1
#
_cell.length_a   1.000
_cell.length_b   1.000
_cell.length_c   1.000
_cell.angle_alpha   90.00
_cell.angle_beta   90.00
_cell.angle_gamma   90.00
#
_symmetry.space_group_name_H-M   'P 1'
#
loop_
_entity.id
_entity.type
_entity.pdbx_description
1 polymer ?
#
loop_
_entity_poly.entity_id
_entity_poly.type
_entity_poly.pdbx_seq_one_letter_code
_entity_poly.pdbx_strand_id
1 'polypeptide(L)'
;MMTPTDDVAAKTQAGDEALLAGDPAKARALYLEALAQTNHRRRSGLVARLGFVGHHLGAALLEIQRTIEAQGHTPVFVSDGMAVWHKSNAFVQQPAFLSVVEKHAYLLPLPNWHWNLQTVLWAVLQARSLAGDFVELGVFRGHTTAVTAEHIRFASWNRRWYLYDTFNGIPEDQLNVGWSGMNETAYKGTYSYEEVRDRFAAYPNIDVIKGRVPEIFQEVCPQRIAFLHMDLNSAVAEIAALEQLYDRIVSSNRRSSIAAPAPGTAYRPARPR
;
A
#
# COMPACT_ATOMS: atom_id res chain seq x y z
N MET A 1 13.75 -10.72 40.02
CA MET A 1 13.62 -11.24 38.64
C MET A 1 12.66 -10.32 37.90
N MET A 2 13.04 -9.80 36.73
CA MET A 2 12.11 -9.05 35.86
C MET A 2 11.02 -9.96 35.34
N THR A 3 9.79 -9.46 35.21
CA THR A 3 8.75 -10.22 34.51
C THR A 3 9.01 -10.16 32.99
N PRO A 4 8.50 -11.12 32.19
CA PRO A 4 8.60 -11.06 30.73
C PRO A 4 8.05 -9.76 30.12
N THR A 5 7.08 -9.12 30.79
CA THR A 5 6.49 -7.85 30.35
C THR A 5 7.42 -6.67 30.59
N ASP A 6 8.18 -6.69 31.70
CA ASP A 6 9.19 -5.68 32.02
C ASP A 6 10.39 -5.80 31.08
N ASP A 7 10.76 -7.03 30.70
CA ASP A 7 11.84 -7.30 29.74
C ASP A 7 11.55 -6.77 28.34
N VAL A 8 10.32 -6.98 27.84
CA VAL A 8 9.89 -6.39 26.57
C VAL A 8 9.92 -4.86 26.61
N ALA A 9 9.44 -4.24 27.71
CA ALA A 9 9.43 -2.79 27.84
C ALA A 9 10.86 -2.22 27.89
N ALA A 10 11.74 -2.82 28.68
CA ALA A 10 13.14 -2.41 28.79
C ALA A 10 13.87 -2.51 27.45
N LYS A 11 13.70 -3.61 26.70
CA LYS A 11 14.28 -3.77 25.36
C LYS A 11 13.71 -2.78 24.34
N THR A 12 12.41 -2.50 24.42
CA THR A 12 11.77 -1.49 23.56
C THR A 12 12.39 -0.13 23.81
N GLN A 13 12.52 0.28 25.07
CA GLN A 13 13.13 1.56 25.43
C GLN A 13 14.61 1.63 25.02
N ALA A 14 15.39 0.59 25.29
CA ALA A 14 16.79 0.54 24.88
C ALA A 14 16.94 0.60 23.34
N GLY A 15 16.00 0.01 22.60
CA GLY A 15 15.92 0.10 21.14
C GLY A 15 15.60 1.52 20.67
N ASP A 16 14.65 2.20 21.32
CA ASP A 16 14.31 3.60 21.05
C ASP A 16 15.54 4.51 21.27
N GLU A 17 16.25 4.33 22.38
CA GLU A 17 17.48 5.07 22.70
C GLU A 17 18.59 4.79 21.68
N ALA A 18 18.78 3.53 21.27
CA ALA A 18 19.76 3.16 20.24
C ALA A 18 19.43 3.79 18.88
N LEU A 19 18.15 3.82 18.49
CA LEU A 19 17.71 4.46 17.25
C LEU A 19 18.02 5.95 17.27
N LEU A 20 17.67 6.64 18.37
CA LEU A 20 17.94 8.08 18.54
C LEU A 20 19.43 8.40 18.60
N ALA A 21 20.26 7.47 19.10
CA ALA A 21 21.71 7.58 19.11
C ALA A 21 22.37 7.29 17.75
N GLY A 22 21.58 6.92 16.73
CA GLY A 22 22.10 6.59 15.39
C GLY A 22 22.75 5.21 15.29
N ASP A 23 22.37 4.26 16.15
CA ASP A 23 22.81 2.86 16.11
C ASP A 23 21.69 1.93 15.61
N PRO A 24 21.47 1.86 14.28
CA PRO A 24 20.38 1.08 13.69
C PRO A 24 20.55 -0.42 13.91
N ALA A 25 21.79 -0.93 13.97
CA ALA A 25 22.05 -2.35 14.17
C ALA A 25 21.61 -2.79 15.57
N LYS A 26 21.99 -2.03 16.60
CA LYS A 26 21.57 -2.27 17.98
C LYS A 26 20.08 -2.08 18.15
N ALA A 27 19.50 -1.01 17.58
CA ALA A 27 18.05 -0.79 17.63
C ALA A 27 17.28 -1.98 17.04
N ARG A 28 17.68 -2.47 15.86
CA ARG A 28 17.05 -3.63 15.21
C ARG A 28 17.11 -4.87 16.09
N ALA A 29 18.28 -5.18 16.65
CA ALA A 29 18.48 -6.36 17.49
C ALA A 29 17.54 -6.31 18.71
N LEU A 30 17.50 -5.18 19.41
CA LEU A 30 16.66 -5.00 20.60
C LEU A 30 15.17 -5.09 20.28
N TYR A 31 14.71 -4.50 19.17
CA TYR A 31 13.32 -4.62 18.76
C TYR A 31 12.93 -6.06 18.36
N LEU A 32 13.81 -6.80 17.69
CA LEU A 32 13.57 -8.20 17.33
C LEU A 32 13.49 -9.08 18.58
N GLU A 33 14.39 -8.88 19.56
CA GLU A 33 14.35 -9.57 20.84
C GLU A 33 13.06 -9.26 21.61
N ALA A 34 12.65 -7.98 21.66
CA ALA A 34 11.39 -7.57 22.27
C ALA A 34 10.20 -8.21 21.56
N LEU A 35 10.20 -8.25 20.22
CA LEU A 35 9.14 -8.81 19.40
C LEU A 35 8.97 -10.32 19.62
N ALA A 36 10.07 -11.05 19.82
CA ALA A 36 10.06 -12.49 20.08
C ALA A 36 9.37 -12.86 21.40
N GLN A 37 9.31 -11.92 22.35
CA GLN A 37 8.75 -12.12 23.70
C GLN A 37 7.43 -11.36 23.91
N THR A 38 6.97 -10.64 22.89
CA THR A 38 5.82 -9.74 23.00
C THR A 38 4.47 -10.45 22.83
N ASN A 39 3.42 -9.87 23.41
CA ASN A 39 2.05 -10.30 23.18
C ASN A 39 1.39 -9.53 22.02
N HIS A 40 0.22 -9.99 21.58
CA HIS A 40 -0.50 -9.39 20.44
C HIS A 40 -0.78 -7.88 20.57
N ARG A 41 -0.96 -7.34 21.79
CA ARG A 41 -1.30 -5.91 21.99
C ARG A 41 -0.13 -4.98 21.70
N ARG A 42 1.09 -5.39 22.04
CA ARG A 42 2.31 -4.56 21.89
C ARG A 42 3.04 -4.80 20.58
N ARG A 43 2.68 -5.86 19.86
CA ARG A 43 3.28 -6.23 18.57
C ARG A 43 3.26 -5.09 17.55
N SER A 44 2.13 -4.39 17.42
CA SER A 44 1.98 -3.34 16.40
C SER A 44 2.99 -2.21 16.58
N GLY A 45 3.20 -1.77 17.82
CA GLY A 45 4.16 -0.70 18.12
C GLY A 45 5.60 -1.13 17.87
N LEU A 46 5.95 -2.39 18.14
CA LEU A 46 7.29 -2.94 17.86
C LEU A 46 7.54 -3.16 16.37
N VAL A 47 6.54 -3.64 15.62
CA VAL A 47 6.64 -3.77 14.16
C VAL A 47 6.82 -2.40 13.50
N ALA A 48 6.11 -1.37 13.97
CA ALA A 48 6.31 -0.02 13.48
C ALA A 48 7.73 0.49 13.76
N ARG A 49 8.27 0.27 14.96
CA ARG A 49 9.66 0.61 15.33
C ARG A 49 10.70 -0.03 14.42
N LEU A 50 10.52 -1.30 14.05
CA LEU A 50 11.42 -1.98 13.11
C LEU A 50 11.47 -1.28 11.75
N GLY A 51 10.34 -0.76 11.26
CA GLY A 51 10.30 -0.01 10.00
C GLY A 51 10.93 1.39 10.04
N PHE A 52 11.24 1.91 11.22
CA PHE A 52 11.97 3.19 11.36
C PHE A 52 13.49 3.02 11.26
N VAL A 53 13.99 1.81 11.56
CA VAL A 53 15.42 1.55 11.66
C VAL A 53 16.11 1.79 10.33
N GLY A 54 17.13 2.66 10.33
CA GLY A 54 17.92 2.99 9.14
C GLY A 54 17.24 3.94 8.17
N HIS A 55 16.01 4.38 8.45
CA HIS A 55 15.33 5.38 7.63
C HIS A 55 15.70 6.81 8.06
N HIS A 56 15.85 7.73 7.11
CA HIS A 56 16.25 9.11 7.39
C HIS A 56 15.22 9.88 8.26
N LEU A 57 13.93 9.53 8.16
CA LEU A 57 12.87 10.05 9.03
C LEU A 57 12.66 9.22 10.31
N GLY A 58 13.45 8.16 10.53
CA GLY A 58 13.20 7.18 11.57
C GLY A 58 13.05 7.78 12.97
N ALA A 59 13.92 8.73 13.34
CA ALA A 59 13.84 9.43 14.62
C ALA A 59 12.55 10.27 14.75
N ALA A 60 12.17 11.00 13.70
CA ALA A 60 10.95 11.80 13.71
C ALA A 60 9.69 10.93 13.83
N LEU A 61 9.63 9.82 13.09
CA LEU A 61 8.52 8.86 13.15
C LEU A 61 8.43 8.18 14.53
N LEU A 62 9.58 7.86 15.13
CA LEU A 62 9.63 7.34 16.49
C LEU A 62 9.06 8.34 17.50
N GLU A 63 9.41 9.63 17.41
CA GLU A 63 8.88 10.66 18.30
C GLU A 63 7.35 10.82 18.17
N ILE A 64 6.81 10.73 16.94
CA ILE A 64 5.35 10.72 16.72
C ILE A 64 4.73 9.53 17.45
N GLN A 65 5.29 8.32 17.28
CA GLN A 65 4.77 7.13 17.93
C GLN A 65 4.84 7.23 19.45
N ARG A 66 5.98 7.67 20.01
CA ARG A 66 6.18 7.86 21.46
C ARG A 66 5.21 8.88 22.03
N THR A 67 4.95 9.97 21.31
CA THR A 67 3.98 11.01 21.72
C THR A 67 2.57 10.44 21.86
N ILE A 68 2.16 9.56 20.94
CA ILE A 68 0.84 8.90 20.99
C ILE A 68 0.81 7.87 22.13
N GLU A 69 1.85 7.05 22.26
CA GLU A 69 1.96 6.04 23.33
C GLU A 69 1.99 6.65 24.74
N ALA A 70 2.64 7.81 24.91
CA ALA A 70 2.70 8.55 26.17
C ALA A 70 1.33 9.02 26.68
N GLN A 71 0.35 9.15 25.78
CA GLN A 71 -1.04 9.45 26.12
C GLN A 71 -1.86 8.19 26.47
N GLY A 72 -1.20 7.03 26.60
CA GLY A 72 -1.83 5.76 26.95
C GLY A 72 -2.54 5.08 25.77
N HIS A 73 -2.27 5.50 24.53
CA HIS A 73 -2.89 4.91 23.35
C HIS A 73 -2.13 3.67 22.88
N THR A 74 -2.85 2.56 22.69
CA THR A 74 -2.33 1.31 22.13
C THR A 74 -3.50 0.47 21.58
N PRO A 75 -3.38 -0.20 20.41
CA PRO A 75 -2.21 -0.24 19.54
C PRO A 75 -2.01 1.07 18.76
N VAL A 76 -0.75 1.35 18.41
CA VAL A 76 -0.31 2.46 17.56
C VAL A 76 0.42 1.89 16.35
N PHE A 77 0.26 2.54 15.20
CA PHE A 77 1.04 2.27 14.00
C PHE A 77 1.35 3.59 13.30
N VAL A 78 2.62 3.82 12.99
CA VAL A 78 3.09 5.02 12.29
C VAL A 78 3.85 4.59 11.05
N SER A 79 3.56 5.23 9.93
CA SER A 79 4.24 5.10 8.65
C SER A 79 4.60 6.46 8.10
N ASP A 80 5.30 6.48 6.97
CA ASP A 80 5.50 7.73 6.24
C ASP A 80 4.13 8.37 5.89
N GLY A 81 3.91 9.61 6.34
CA GLY A 81 2.67 10.36 6.11
C GLY A 81 1.42 9.89 6.88
N MET A 82 1.49 8.92 7.80
CA MET A 82 0.29 8.46 8.53
C MET A 82 0.61 7.95 9.94
N ALA A 83 -0.23 8.34 10.90
CA ALA A 83 -0.26 7.75 12.24
C ALA A 83 -1.70 7.35 12.61
N VAL A 84 -1.87 6.13 13.10
CA VAL A 84 -3.18 5.59 13.53
C VAL A 84 -3.09 4.98 14.93
N TRP A 85 -4.13 5.20 15.73
CA TRP A 85 -4.30 4.65 17.07
C TRP A 85 -5.75 4.23 17.29
N HIS A 86 -6.00 3.27 18.20
CA HIS A 86 -7.32 2.66 18.41
C HIS A 86 -7.96 2.06 17.13
N LYS A 87 -7.12 1.66 16.18
CA LYS A 87 -7.54 0.96 14.95
C LYS A 87 -7.03 -0.47 14.98
N SER A 88 -7.82 -1.37 14.40
CA SER A 88 -7.41 -2.76 14.20
C SER A 88 -6.37 -2.85 13.10
N ASN A 89 -5.12 -3.14 13.45
CA ASN A 89 -4.01 -3.34 12.52
C ASN A 89 -3.64 -4.83 12.39
N ALA A 90 -4.64 -5.69 12.14
CA ALA A 90 -4.49 -7.14 12.15
C ALA A 90 -3.38 -7.68 11.22
N PHE A 91 -3.04 -6.96 10.14
CA PHE A 91 -1.97 -7.29 9.21
C PHE A 91 -0.59 -7.40 9.88
N VAL A 92 -0.31 -6.63 10.95
CA VAL A 92 0.96 -6.73 11.72
C VAL A 92 1.08 -8.04 12.51
N GLN A 93 -0.01 -8.81 12.56
CA GLN A 93 -0.07 -10.12 13.21
C GLN A 93 -0.10 -11.27 12.20
N GLN A 94 -0.01 -11.01 10.90
CA GLN A 94 -0.08 -12.03 9.85
C GLN A 94 1.33 -12.35 9.32
N PRO A 95 1.98 -13.45 9.75
CA PRO A 95 3.34 -13.76 9.33
C PRO A 95 3.47 -13.92 7.81
N ALA A 96 2.46 -14.49 7.15
CA ALA A 96 2.43 -14.65 5.70
C ALA A 96 2.41 -13.30 4.95
N PHE A 97 1.76 -12.28 5.52
CA PHE A 97 1.79 -10.93 4.95
C PHE A 97 3.14 -10.27 5.18
N LEU A 98 3.59 -10.22 6.44
CA LEU A 98 4.87 -9.61 6.81
C LEU A 98 6.06 -10.20 6.07
N SER A 99 6.07 -11.53 5.87
CA SER A 99 7.15 -12.21 5.13
C SER A 99 7.23 -11.78 3.66
N VAL A 100 6.08 -11.55 3.01
CA VAL A 100 6.06 -11.11 1.61
C VAL A 100 6.42 -9.62 1.52
N VAL A 101 5.97 -8.80 2.47
CA VAL A 101 6.38 -7.38 2.53
C VAL A 101 7.88 -7.25 2.73
N GLU A 102 8.48 -7.96 3.69
CA GLU A 102 9.93 -7.94 3.93
C GLU A 102 10.72 -8.39 2.69
N LYS A 103 10.27 -9.46 2.02
CA LYS A 103 10.89 -9.97 0.79
C LYS A 103 10.97 -8.91 -0.31
N HIS A 104 9.96 -8.06 -0.44
CA HIS A 104 9.85 -7.07 -1.52
C HIS A 104 10.16 -5.63 -1.08
N ALA A 105 10.57 -5.41 0.18
CA ALA A 105 10.79 -4.08 0.75
C ALA A 105 11.83 -3.24 -0.02
N TYR A 106 12.78 -3.88 -0.71
CA TYR A 106 13.78 -3.21 -1.54
C TYR A 106 13.21 -2.49 -2.77
N LEU A 107 11.99 -2.83 -3.20
CA LEU A 107 11.32 -2.19 -4.34
C LEU A 107 10.76 -0.81 -3.98
N LEU A 108 10.43 -0.58 -2.71
CA LEU A 108 9.95 0.71 -2.21
C LEU A 108 10.36 0.86 -0.75
N PRO A 109 11.54 1.45 -0.46
CA PRO A 109 12.10 1.52 0.88
C PRO A 109 11.44 2.63 1.74
N LEU A 110 10.11 2.63 1.82
CA LEU A 110 9.33 3.53 2.67
C LEU A 110 9.05 2.88 4.03
N PRO A 111 9.19 3.63 5.14
CA PRO A 111 8.99 3.10 6.46
C PRO A 111 7.51 2.74 6.63
N ASN A 112 7.28 1.47 6.95
CA ASN A 112 5.96 0.94 7.32
C ASN A 112 4.86 1.10 6.25
N TRP A 113 5.15 0.92 4.96
CA TRP A 113 4.16 0.94 3.87
C TRP A 113 3.07 -0.16 3.94
N HIS A 114 3.09 -0.99 4.98
CA HIS A 114 2.13 -2.05 5.26
C HIS A 114 0.67 -1.59 5.16
N TRP A 115 0.35 -0.38 5.64
CA TRP A 115 -1.04 0.11 5.62
C TRP A 115 -1.60 0.29 4.20
N ASN A 116 -0.80 0.88 3.33
CA ASN A 116 -1.13 1.07 1.92
C ASN A 116 -1.28 -0.30 1.23
N LEU A 117 -0.32 -1.20 1.45
CA LEU A 117 -0.34 -2.56 0.89
C LEU A 117 -1.57 -3.36 1.33
N GLN A 118 -1.96 -3.30 2.60
CA GLN A 118 -3.15 -4.03 3.06
C GLN A 118 -4.44 -3.45 2.47
N THR A 119 -4.45 -2.16 2.14
CA THR A 119 -5.62 -1.47 1.60
C THR A 119 -5.83 -1.93 0.17
N VAL A 120 -4.75 -1.98 -0.61
CA VAL A 120 -4.76 -2.58 -1.96
C VAL A 120 -5.15 -4.06 -1.89
N LEU A 121 -4.54 -4.83 -0.99
CA LEU A 121 -4.86 -6.24 -0.81
C LEU A 121 -6.34 -6.46 -0.45
N TRP A 122 -6.88 -5.65 0.46
CA TRP A 122 -8.30 -5.68 0.81
C TRP A 122 -9.18 -5.43 -0.42
N ALA A 123 -8.88 -4.39 -1.19
CA ALA A 123 -9.65 -4.05 -2.39
C ALA A 123 -9.58 -5.15 -3.46
N VAL A 124 -8.40 -5.72 -3.70
CA VAL A 124 -8.19 -6.89 -4.57
C VAL A 124 -9.02 -8.09 -4.11
N LEU A 125 -9.06 -8.36 -2.80
CA LEU A 125 -9.87 -9.46 -2.26
C LEU A 125 -11.37 -9.20 -2.40
N GLN A 126 -11.84 -7.95 -2.31
CA GLN A 126 -13.24 -7.60 -2.62
C GLN A 126 -13.57 -7.81 -4.11
N ALA A 127 -12.62 -7.50 -4.99
CA ALA A 127 -12.77 -7.66 -6.44
C ALA A 127 -12.71 -9.12 -6.91
N ARG A 128 -12.29 -10.06 -6.06
CA ARG A 128 -12.09 -11.48 -6.41
C ARG A 128 -13.32 -12.14 -7.03
N SER A 129 -14.52 -11.83 -6.53
CA SER A 129 -15.77 -12.41 -7.06
C SER A 129 -16.33 -11.69 -8.28
N LEU A 130 -15.76 -10.55 -8.65
CA LEU A 130 -16.22 -9.77 -9.80
C LEU A 130 -15.59 -10.32 -11.09
N ALA A 131 -16.37 -10.31 -12.16
CA ALA A 131 -15.89 -10.67 -13.49
C ALA A 131 -15.14 -9.49 -14.10
N GLY A 132 -13.93 -9.71 -14.58
CA GLY A 132 -13.07 -8.67 -15.13
C GLY A 132 -11.62 -8.84 -14.69
N ASP A 133 -10.75 -8.09 -15.35
CA ASP A 133 -9.32 -8.10 -15.13
C ASP A 133 -8.91 -7.00 -14.15
N PHE A 134 -7.67 -7.05 -13.71
CA PHE A 134 -7.09 -6.07 -12.79
C PHE A 134 -6.21 -5.10 -13.56
N VAL A 135 -6.17 -3.85 -13.13
CA VAL A 135 -5.40 -2.78 -13.75
C VAL A 135 -4.62 -2.02 -12.68
N GLU A 136 -3.34 -1.77 -12.92
CA GLU A 136 -2.50 -0.82 -12.19
C GLU A 136 -1.98 0.24 -13.17
N LEU A 137 -2.17 1.52 -12.83
CA LEU A 137 -1.67 2.66 -13.58
C LEU A 137 -0.63 3.38 -12.73
N GLY A 138 0.62 3.42 -13.19
CA GLY A 138 1.75 3.84 -12.36
C GLY A 138 2.27 2.66 -11.55
N VAL A 139 3.22 1.93 -12.14
CA VAL A 139 3.77 0.67 -11.62
C VAL A 139 5.09 0.93 -10.90
N PHE A 140 5.88 1.90 -11.38
CA PHE A 140 7.23 2.16 -10.90
C PHE A 140 8.06 0.86 -10.89
N ARG A 141 8.56 0.45 -9.72
CA ARG A 141 9.31 -0.80 -9.51
C ARG A 141 8.41 -2.03 -9.31
N GLY A 142 7.08 -1.87 -9.29
CA GLY A 142 6.11 -2.96 -9.15
C GLY A 142 5.94 -3.47 -7.71
N HIS A 143 6.30 -2.70 -6.70
CA HIS A 143 6.24 -3.12 -5.29
C HIS A 143 4.84 -3.58 -4.86
N THR A 144 3.82 -2.75 -5.11
CA THR A 144 2.44 -3.02 -4.72
C THR A 144 1.91 -4.30 -5.35
N THR A 145 2.11 -4.45 -6.67
CA THR A 145 1.70 -5.66 -7.39
C THR A 145 2.51 -6.88 -6.95
N ALA A 146 3.83 -6.79 -6.76
CA ALA A 146 4.66 -7.92 -6.34
C ALA A 146 4.23 -8.49 -4.99
N VAL A 147 4.01 -7.61 -4.00
CA VAL A 147 3.51 -8.02 -2.67
C VAL A 147 2.12 -8.64 -2.79
N THR A 148 1.21 -7.96 -3.48
CA THR A 148 -0.19 -8.39 -3.53
C THR A 148 -0.33 -9.70 -4.29
N ALA A 149 0.22 -9.79 -5.50
CA ALA A 149 0.14 -10.96 -6.36
C ALA A 149 0.74 -12.21 -5.71
N GLU A 150 1.87 -12.09 -5.01
CA GLU A 150 2.47 -13.21 -4.28
C GLU A 150 1.59 -13.63 -3.09
N HIS A 151 1.11 -12.66 -2.29
CA HIS A 151 0.31 -12.94 -1.11
C HIS A 151 -1.00 -13.68 -1.43
N ILE A 152 -1.69 -13.31 -2.52
CA ILE A 152 -2.94 -13.95 -2.95
C ILE A 152 -2.75 -15.09 -3.96
N ARG A 153 -1.49 -15.42 -4.30
CA ARG A 153 -1.13 -16.43 -5.30
C ARG A 153 -1.83 -16.19 -6.64
N PHE A 154 -1.76 -14.95 -7.13
CA PHE A 154 -2.50 -14.46 -8.30
C PHE A 154 -2.24 -15.28 -9.56
N ALA A 155 -1.07 -15.91 -9.70
CA ALA A 155 -0.75 -16.83 -10.80
C ALA A 155 -1.76 -17.98 -10.98
N SER A 156 -2.50 -18.34 -9.92
CA SER A 156 -3.53 -19.39 -9.94
C SER A 156 -4.92 -18.89 -10.36
N TRP A 157 -5.08 -17.58 -10.60
CA TRP A 157 -6.38 -16.98 -10.92
C TRP A 157 -6.62 -16.96 -12.42
N ASN A 158 -7.83 -17.30 -12.85
CA ASN A 158 -8.24 -17.22 -14.26
C ASN A 158 -8.69 -15.80 -14.64
N ARG A 159 -7.77 -14.83 -14.54
CA ARG A 159 -7.90 -13.44 -14.99
C ARG A 159 -6.51 -12.81 -15.14
N ARG A 160 -6.43 -11.68 -15.84
CA ARG A 160 -5.17 -10.96 -16.08
C ARG A 160 -5.03 -9.75 -15.16
N TRP A 161 -3.79 -9.32 -14.93
CA TRP A 161 -3.46 -8.04 -14.32
C TRP A 161 -2.60 -7.23 -15.30
N TYR A 162 -3.11 -6.10 -15.74
CA TYR A 162 -2.47 -5.19 -16.67
C TYR A 162 -1.75 -4.09 -15.89
N LEU A 163 -0.43 -3.98 -16.05
CA LEU A 163 0.43 -3.04 -15.35
C LEU A 163 0.94 -2.00 -16.35
N TYR A 164 0.41 -0.78 -16.30
CA TYR A 164 0.73 0.30 -17.24
C TYR A 164 1.67 1.33 -16.63
N ASP A 165 2.79 1.57 -17.28
CA ASP A 165 3.74 2.62 -16.91
C ASP A 165 4.54 3.09 -18.13
N THR A 166 5.06 4.31 -18.09
CA THR A 166 5.99 4.81 -19.11
C THR A 166 7.36 4.14 -18.97
N PHE A 167 7.70 3.69 -17.76
CA PHE A 167 9.03 3.28 -17.31
C PHE A 167 10.11 4.34 -17.65
N ASN A 168 9.69 5.61 -17.69
CA ASN A 168 10.52 6.76 -18.03
C ASN A 168 10.13 8.02 -17.24
N GLY A 169 9.40 7.84 -16.14
CA GLY A 169 8.86 8.93 -15.31
C GLY A 169 7.59 9.57 -15.89
N ILE A 170 7.17 10.67 -15.26
CA ILE A 170 5.94 11.38 -15.62
C ILE A 170 6.20 12.23 -16.87
N PRO A 171 5.41 12.11 -17.95
CA PRO A 171 5.56 12.96 -19.14
C PRO A 171 5.51 14.46 -18.79
N GLU A 172 6.29 15.28 -19.51
CA GLU A 172 6.46 16.71 -19.16
C GLU A 172 5.15 17.49 -19.14
N ASP A 173 4.25 17.21 -20.09
CA ASP A 173 2.92 17.81 -20.19
C ASP A 173 1.89 17.22 -19.22
N GLN A 174 2.30 16.21 -18.45
CA GLN A 174 1.51 15.59 -17.37
C GLN A 174 2.09 15.89 -15.98
N LEU A 175 3.19 16.66 -15.87
CA LEU A 175 3.72 17.06 -14.58
C LEU A 175 2.78 18.01 -13.84
N ASN A 176 2.58 17.77 -12.55
CA ASN A 176 1.86 18.70 -11.69
C ASN A 176 2.66 20.01 -11.52
N VAL A 177 1.94 21.10 -11.24
CA VAL A 177 2.58 22.40 -10.94
C VAL A 177 3.52 22.26 -9.75
N GLY A 178 4.75 22.74 -9.89
CA GLY A 178 5.78 22.67 -8.85
C GLY A 178 6.60 21.38 -8.82
N TRP A 179 6.35 20.43 -9.72
CA TRP A 179 7.05 19.14 -9.79
C TRP A 179 8.21 19.12 -10.80
N SER A 180 8.75 20.30 -11.15
CA SER A 180 9.95 20.40 -11.98
C SER A 180 11.12 19.67 -11.31
N GLY A 181 11.82 18.80 -12.04
CA GLY A 181 12.92 18.00 -11.50
C GLY A 181 12.52 16.70 -10.79
N MET A 182 11.22 16.38 -10.68
CA MET A 182 10.76 15.16 -10.01
C MET A 182 11.25 13.89 -10.72
N ASN A 183 11.31 13.91 -12.05
CA ASN A 183 11.79 12.77 -12.81
C ASN A 183 13.26 12.46 -12.53
N GLU A 184 14.11 13.48 -12.47
CA GLU A 184 15.53 13.35 -12.20
C GLU A 184 15.81 12.86 -10.78
N THR A 185 14.96 13.22 -9.83
CA THR A 185 15.13 12.90 -8.40
C THR A 185 14.53 11.56 -8.00
N ALA A 186 13.38 11.17 -8.57
CA ALA A 186 12.62 10.01 -8.12
C ALA A 186 12.58 8.84 -9.13
N TYR A 187 12.63 9.11 -10.45
CA TYR A 187 12.27 8.12 -11.46
C TYR A 187 13.42 7.71 -12.39
N LYS A 188 14.11 8.67 -13.00
CA LYS A 188 15.13 8.43 -14.04
C LYS A 188 16.32 7.68 -13.48
N GLY A 189 16.69 6.58 -14.15
CA GLY A 189 17.85 5.77 -13.79
C GLY A 189 17.69 4.94 -12.51
N THR A 190 16.49 4.93 -11.90
CA THR A 190 16.25 4.16 -10.67
C THR A 190 15.63 2.80 -10.95
N TYR A 191 15.09 2.56 -12.15
CA TYR A 191 14.55 1.27 -12.63
C TYR A 191 14.46 1.27 -14.16
N SER A 192 14.30 0.09 -14.76
CA SER A 192 13.98 -0.06 -16.19
C SER A 192 12.71 -0.90 -16.43
N TYR A 193 12.16 -0.76 -17.64
CA TYR A 193 11.06 -1.61 -18.10
C TYR A 193 11.43 -3.09 -18.05
N GLU A 194 12.63 -3.45 -18.51
CA GLU A 194 13.12 -4.82 -18.56
C GLU A 194 13.21 -5.43 -17.15
N GLU A 195 13.74 -4.68 -16.17
CA GLU A 195 13.80 -5.12 -14.78
C GLU A 195 12.40 -5.41 -14.20
N VAL A 196 11.40 -4.58 -14.54
CA VAL A 196 10.02 -4.78 -14.07
C VAL A 196 9.33 -5.92 -14.82
N ARG A 197 9.50 -6.01 -16.13
CA ARG A 197 9.01 -7.12 -16.94
C ARG A 197 9.55 -8.45 -16.42
N ASP A 198 10.86 -8.55 -16.21
CA ASP A 198 11.52 -9.79 -15.78
C ASP A 198 11.10 -10.20 -14.37
N ARG A 199 10.82 -9.23 -13.49
CA ARG A 199 10.26 -9.46 -12.15
C ARG A 199 8.91 -10.18 -12.19
N PHE A 200 8.08 -9.88 -13.19
CA PHE A 200 6.77 -10.49 -13.35
C PHE A 200 6.74 -11.66 -14.33
N ALA A 201 7.87 -12.06 -14.92
CA ALA A 201 7.95 -13.14 -15.91
C ALA A 201 7.44 -14.51 -15.42
N ALA A 202 7.49 -14.76 -14.10
CA ALA A 202 6.96 -15.98 -13.50
C ALA A 202 5.41 -16.01 -13.42
N TYR A 203 4.73 -14.88 -13.68
CA TYR A 203 3.28 -14.78 -13.68
C TYR A 203 2.73 -14.86 -15.12
N PRO A 204 2.10 -15.97 -15.52
CA PRO A 204 1.58 -16.12 -16.89
C PRO A 204 0.39 -15.19 -17.20
N ASN A 205 -0.16 -14.56 -16.18
CA ASN A 205 -1.35 -13.73 -16.21
C ASN A 205 -1.11 -12.30 -15.71
N ILE A 206 0.14 -11.83 -15.69
CA ILE A 206 0.48 -10.41 -15.46
C ILE A 206 1.14 -9.86 -16.72
N ASP A 207 0.59 -8.77 -17.24
CA ASP A 207 1.13 -8.04 -18.39
C ASP A 207 1.79 -6.75 -17.94
N VAL A 208 3.11 -6.63 -18.17
CA VAL A 208 3.83 -5.37 -17.98
C VAL A 208 3.83 -4.61 -19.30
N ILE A 209 3.14 -3.46 -19.33
CA ILE A 209 2.84 -2.72 -20.54
C ILE A 209 3.52 -1.37 -20.47
N LYS A 210 4.53 -1.19 -21.33
CA LYS A 210 5.22 0.08 -21.50
C LYS A 210 4.41 0.99 -22.42
N GLY A 211 3.89 2.07 -21.87
CA GLY A 211 3.15 3.05 -22.65
C GLY A 211 2.63 4.20 -21.81
N ARG A 212 2.30 5.29 -22.49
CA ARG A 212 1.76 6.49 -21.87
C ARG A 212 0.26 6.34 -21.66
N VAL A 213 -0.21 6.71 -20.48
CA VAL A 213 -1.64 6.74 -20.16
C VAL A 213 -2.20 8.13 -20.53
N PRO A 214 -3.34 8.19 -21.24
CA PRO A 214 -4.22 7.08 -21.60
C PRO A 214 -4.03 6.51 -23.02
N GLU A 215 -3.06 6.99 -23.79
CA GLU A 215 -2.89 6.65 -25.22
C GLU A 215 -2.69 5.15 -25.45
N ILE A 216 -1.96 4.48 -24.55
CA ILE A 216 -1.68 3.04 -24.59
C ILE A 216 -2.93 2.17 -24.56
N PHE A 217 -4.07 2.69 -24.07
CA PHE A 217 -5.33 1.95 -24.03
C PHE A 217 -5.91 1.66 -25.41
N GLN A 218 -5.48 2.38 -26.45
CA GLN A 218 -5.86 2.10 -27.84
C GLN A 218 -5.20 0.82 -28.37
N GLU A 219 -4.05 0.42 -27.81
CA GLU A 219 -3.32 -0.77 -28.21
C GLU A 219 -3.71 -1.98 -27.35
N VAL A 220 -3.69 -1.80 -26.01
CA VAL A 220 -3.95 -2.88 -25.06
C VAL A 220 -4.76 -2.34 -23.89
N CYS A 221 -6.00 -2.80 -23.75
CA CYS A 221 -6.86 -2.43 -22.63
C CYS A 221 -7.90 -3.53 -22.34
N PRO A 222 -8.10 -3.94 -21.08
CA PRO A 222 -9.15 -4.90 -20.76
C PRO A 222 -10.55 -4.35 -21.05
N GLN A 223 -11.47 -5.25 -21.39
CA GLN A 223 -12.87 -4.88 -21.66
C GLN A 223 -13.67 -4.61 -20.38
N ARG A 224 -13.35 -5.34 -19.30
CA ARG A 224 -14.02 -5.22 -17.99
C ARG A 224 -12.96 -5.21 -16.90
N ILE A 225 -13.08 -4.27 -15.98
CA ILE A 225 -12.11 -4.04 -14.91
C ILE A 225 -12.78 -4.36 -13.58
N ALA A 226 -12.29 -5.41 -12.91
CA ALA A 226 -12.75 -5.79 -11.57
C ALA A 226 -12.05 -4.98 -10.47
N PHE A 227 -10.82 -4.52 -10.73
CA PHE A 227 -10.00 -3.75 -9.81
C PHE A 227 -9.15 -2.75 -10.60
N LEU A 228 -9.20 -1.47 -10.22
CA LEU A 228 -8.37 -0.41 -10.77
C LEU A 228 -7.58 0.23 -9.64
N HIS A 229 -6.25 0.11 -9.70
CA HIS A 229 -5.30 0.85 -8.88
C HIS A 229 -4.69 1.97 -9.73
N MET A 230 -4.76 3.20 -9.24
CA MET A 230 -4.31 4.39 -9.97
C MET A 230 -3.37 5.20 -9.07
N ASP A 231 -2.10 5.29 -9.48
CA ASP A 231 -0.99 5.92 -8.77
C ASP A 231 -0.07 6.65 -9.78
N LEU A 232 -0.66 7.54 -10.57
CA LEU A 232 0.04 8.21 -11.67
C LEU A 232 0.75 9.49 -11.21
N ASN A 233 0.44 9.99 -10.02
CA ASN A 233 1.01 11.23 -9.47
C ASN A 233 0.85 12.42 -10.42
N SER A 234 -0.22 12.42 -11.23
CA SER A 234 -0.52 13.40 -12.26
C SER A 234 -2.03 13.57 -12.39
N ALA A 235 -2.54 14.74 -12.00
CA ALA A 235 -3.98 14.99 -12.09
C ALA A 235 -4.49 14.90 -13.53
N VAL A 236 -3.68 15.34 -14.50
CA VAL A 236 -4.02 15.27 -15.94
C VAL A 236 -4.12 13.82 -16.39
N ALA A 237 -3.15 12.98 -16.06
CA ALA A 237 -3.15 11.58 -16.47
C ALA A 237 -4.26 10.78 -15.77
N GLU A 238 -4.53 11.05 -14.49
CA GLU A 238 -5.58 10.39 -13.70
C GLU A 238 -6.98 10.69 -14.23
N ILE A 239 -7.26 11.97 -14.54
CA ILE A 239 -8.54 12.36 -15.15
C ILE A 239 -8.71 11.66 -16.51
N ALA A 240 -7.69 11.74 -17.37
CA ALA A 240 -7.74 11.16 -18.71
C ALA A 240 -7.85 9.62 -18.67
N ALA A 241 -7.27 8.97 -17.66
CA ALA A 241 -7.43 7.53 -17.44
C ALA A 241 -8.87 7.18 -17.04
N LEU A 242 -9.45 7.92 -16.10
CA LEU A 242 -10.82 7.71 -15.66
C LEU A 242 -11.82 7.94 -16.79
N GLU A 243 -11.63 8.97 -17.63
CA GLU A 243 -12.47 9.22 -18.80
C GLU A 243 -12.55 8.01 -19.75
N GLN A 244 -11.49 7.20 -19.85
CA GLN A 244 -11.48 6.00 -20.71
C GLN A 244 -11.86 4.70 -20.00
N LEU A 245 -11.54 4.57 -18.71
CA LEU A 245 -11.68 3.31 -17.97
C LEU A 245 -12.92 3.24 -17.09
N TYR A 246 -13.50 4.37 -16.67
CA TYR A 246 -14.55 4.39 -15.64
C TYR A 246 -15.75 3.50 -16.00
N ASP A 247 -16.25 3.58 -17.23
CA ASP A 247 -17.38 2.77 -17.70
C ASP A 247 -17.04 1.28 -17.86
N ARG A 248 -15.75 0.92 -17.88
CA ARG A 248 -15.29 -0.48 -17.90
C ARG A 248 -15.19 -1.08 -16.50
N ILE A 249 -15.20 -0.26 -15.44
CA ILE A 249 -15.16 -0.73 -14.05
C ILE A 249 -16.49 -1.42 -13.74
N VAL A 250 -16.42 -2.68 -13.37
CA VAL A 250 -17.62 -3.45 -13.09
C VAL A 250 -18.21 -3.02 -11.76
N SER A 251 -19.50 -2.69 -11.78
CA SER A 251 -20.24 -2.45 -10.55
C SER A 251 -20.33 -3.75 -9.74
N SER A 252 -20.06 -3.66 -8.44
CA SER A 252 -20.18 -4.79 -7.51
C SER A 252 -21.62 -5.17 -7.19
N ASN A 253 -22.59 -4.82 -8.06
CA ASN A 253 -24.03 -4.95 -7.87
C ASN A 253 -24.43 -6.35 -7.39
N ARG A 254 -24.35 -6.58 -6.06
CA ARG A 254 -25.37 -7.30 -5.32
C ARG A 254 -26.60 -6.40 -5.28
N ARG A 255 -27.23 -6.16 -6.43
CA ARG A 255 -28.59 -5.66 -6.42
C ARG A 255 -29.47 -6.83 -5.97
N SER A 256 -29.65 -6.99 -4.66
CA SER A 256 -31.03 -7.17 -4.21
C SER A 256 -31.78 -5.96 -4.73
N SER A 257 -32.71 -6.18 -5.64
CA SER A 257 -33.57 -5.19 -6.26
C SER A 257 -34.01 -4.10 -5.27
N ILE A 258 -33.33 -2.95 -5.31
CA ILE A 258 -33.95 -1.69 -4.93
C ILE A 258 -33.94 -0.89 -6.21
N ALA A 259 -35.05 -1.00 -6.93
CA ALA A 259 -35.35 -0.09 -8.03
C ALA A 259 -35.24 1.34 -7.50
N ALA A 260 -34.60 2.22 -8.26
CA ALA A 260 -34.67 3.65 -7.98
C ALA A 260 -36.16 4.05 -7.90
N PRO A 261 -36.57 4.84 -6.89
CA PRO A 261 -37.93 5.33 -6.87
C PRO A 261 -38.14 6.21 -8.11
N ALA A 262 -39.26 6.00 -8.80
CA ALA A 262 -39.65 6.81 -9.95
C ALA A 262 -39.62 8.31 -9.57
N PRO A 263 -39.21 9.20 -10.49
CA PRO A 263 -39.17 10.63 -10.21
C PRO A 263 -40.58 11.13 -9.90
N GLY A 264 -40.84 11.57 -8.67
CA GLY A 264 -42.11 12.19 -8.27
C GLY A 264 -42.59 11.98 -6.84
N THR A 265 -41.99 11.11 -6.03
CA THR A 265 -42.44 10.93 -4.63
C THR A 265 -41.73 11.89 -3.69
N ALA A 266 -42.40 13.00 -3.36
CA ALA A 266 -41.97 13.96 -2.36
C ALA A 266 -41.82 13.31 -0.98
N TYR A 267 -40.67 13.53 -0.34
CA TYR A 267 -40.36 13.13 1.03
C TYR A 267 -41.28 13.88 2.02
N ARG A 268 -42.07 13.14 2.82
CA ARG A 268 -42.79 13.68 3.99
C ARG A 268 -42.04 13.28 5.26
N PRO A 269 -41.54 14.24 6.07
CA PRO A 269 -40.91 13.90 7.33
C PRO A 269 -41.96 13.41 8.34
N ALA A 270 -41.64 12.33 9.05
CA ALA A 270 -42.46 11.79 10.13
C ALA A 270 -42.52 12.78 11.31
N ARG A 271 -43.71 12.96 11.89
CA ARG A 271 -43.88 13.78 13.11
C ARG A 271 -43.25 13.08 14.32
N PRO A 272 -42.66 13.83 15.26
CA PRO A 272 -42.06 13.25 16.46
C PRO A 272 -43.14 12.69 17.39
N ARG A 273 -42.82 11.58 18.06
CA ARG A 273 -43.48 11.14 19.30
C ARG A 273 -42.69 11.67 20.48
#